data_AF-A0A6L8BHR8-F1
#
_entry.id   AF-A0A6L8BHR8-F1
#
_cell.length_a   1.000
_cell.length_b   1.000
_cell.length_c   1.000
_cell.angle_alpha   90.00
_cell.angle_beta   90.00
_cell.angle_gamma   90.00
#
_symmetry.space_group_name_H-M   'P 1'
#
loop_
_entity.id
_entity.type
_entity.pdbx_description
1 polymer ?
#
loop_
_entity_poly.entity_id
_entity_poly.type
_entity_poly.pdbx_seq_one_letter_code
_entity_poly.pdbx_strand_id
1 'polypeptide(L)'
;MRLPWLLDEYYVAPRDDEGKEPTGESRNDARLVPFPAARRRKGLTTVTGGYQTLLNILNYCRDGTTREDLTSFVNTEHPRLTERSIRTQINGIANELNCLKLDGNRVVLTEQGRALVESEDPGELMDWLVTRILGADHAMVILRDEKRCTPQGLARRIQEINPGWTTTRTPSVIISRLR
;
A
#
# COMPACT_ATOMS: atom_id res chain seq x y z
N MET A 1 -30.42 -4.53 -33.22
CA MET A 1 -29.19 -5.35 -33.35
C MET A 1 -28.03 -4.41 -33.62
N ARG A 2 -27.02 -4.37 -32.76
CA ARG A 2 -25.77 -3.63 -33.02
C ARG A 2 -24.68 -4.66 -33.31
N LEU A 3 -23.94 -4.44 -34.40
CA LEU A 3 -23.09 -5.44 -35.04
C LEU A 3 -21.81 -5.67 -34.21
N PRO A 4 -21.36 -6.92 -34.01
CA PRO A 4 -20.22 -7.24 -33.15
C PRO A 4 -18.89 -6.55 -33.51
N TRP A 5 -18.68 -6.18 -34.77
CA TRP A 5 -17.45 -5.52 -35.21
C TRP A 5 -17.38 -4.03 -34.86
N LEU A 6 -18.52 -3.37 -34.60
CA LEU A 6 -18.54 -1.98 -34.15
C LEU A 6 -18.03 -1.84 -32.71
N LEU A 7 -18.04 -2.93 -31.93
CA LEU A 7 -17.37 -2.97 -30.62
C LEU A 7 -15.84 -2.96 -30.78
N ASP A 8 -15.31 -3.50 -31.87
CA ASP A 8 -13.86 -3.53 -32.10
C ASP A 8 -13.31 -2.12 -32.36
N GLU A 9 -14.00 -1.28 -33.14
CA GLU A 9 -13.56 0.12 -33.36
C GLU A 9 -13.61 0.99 -32.09
N TYR A 10 -14.51 0.69 -31.14
CA TYR A 10 -14.58 1.41 -29.86
C TYR A 10 -13.69 0.82 -28.76
N TYR A 11 -13.30 -0.46 -28.85
CA TYR A 11 -12.50 -1.16 -27.81
C TYR A 11 -11.09 -1.59 -28.27
N VAL A 12 -10.76 -1.49 -29.56
CA VAL A 12 -9.47 -1.84 -30.18
C VAL A 12 -8.79 -0.62 -30.82
N ALA A 13 -9.15 0.59 -30.38
CA ALA A 13 -8.11 1.59 -30.23
C ALA A 13 -7.10 1.00 -29.23
N PRO A 14 -5.78 0.98 -29.51
CA PRO A 14 -4.83 0.49 -28.53
C PRO A 14 -5.05 1.30 -27.26
N ARG A 15 -5.54 0.63 -26.22
CA ARG A 15 -5.40 1.16 -24.87
C ARG A 15 -3.89 1.17 -24.64
N ASP A 16 -3.26 2.31 -24.86
CA ASP A 16 -1.94 2.64 -24.33
C ASP A 16 -2.01 2.76 -22.79
N ASP A 17 -2.57 1.73 -22.16
CA ASP A 17 -2.73 1.54 -20.72
C ASP A 17 -2.61 0.04 -20.39
N GLU A 18 -1.91 -0.73 -21.24
CA GLU A 18 -1.09 -1.80 -20.71
C GLU A 18 -0.16 -1.14 -19.70
N GLY A 19 -0.29 -1.53 -18.43
CA GLY A 19 0.42 -0.94 -17.30
C GLY A 19 1.92 -0.92 -17.52
N LYS A 20 2.39 0.12 -18.22
CA LYS A 20 3.77 0.54 -18.24
C LYS A 20 4.08 0.89 -16.80
N GLU A 21 5.02 0.16 -16.22
CA GLU A 21 5.76 0.70 -15.08
C GLU A 21 6.25 2.09 -15.51
N PRO A 22 5.94 3.16 -14.77
CA PRO A 22 6.37 4.49 -15.15
C PRO A 22 7.91 4.49 -15.14
N THR A 23 8.48 4.36 -16.32
CA THR A 23 9.91 4.59 -16.57
C THR A 23 10.04 6.11 -16.55
N GLY A 24 10.59 6.63 -15.47
CA GLY A 24 10.50 8.06 -15.15
C GLY A 24 11.32 8.93 -16.10
N GLU A 25 10.72 10.05 -16.51
CA GLU A 25 11.46 11.23 -16.96
C GLU A 25 10.81 12.48 -16.34
N SER A 26 11.61 13.18 -15.52
CA SER A 26 11.31 14.39 -14.74
C SER A 26 10.34 14.25 -13.54
N ARG A 27 10.87 14.53 -12.34
CA ARG A 27 10.14 14.54 -11.05
C ARG A 27 9.00 15.57 -10.98
N ASN A 28 8.92 16.50 -11.94
CA ASN A 28 7.93 17.58 -11.97
C ASN A 28 6.73 17.33 -12.91
N ASP A 29 6.81 16.39 -13.86
CA ASP A 29 5.69 16.03 -14.76
C ASP A 29 5.20 14.59 -14.56
N ALA A 30 5.77 13.86 -13.60
CA ALA A 30 5.36 12.50 -13.26
C ALA A 30 3.95 12.49 -12.63
N ARG A 31 2.92 12.38 -13.47
CA ARG A 31 1.54 12.19 -13.00
C ARG A 31 1.39 10.78 -12.46
N LEU A 32 1.02 10.66 -11.19
CA LEU A 32 0.62 9.39 -10.61
C LEU A 32 -0.63 8.89 -11.31
N VAL A 33 -0.54 7.70 -11.91
CA VAL A 33 -1.67 7.00 -12.53
C VAL A 33 -1.97 5.77 -11.68
N PRO A 34 -3.04 5.80 -10.87
CA PRO A 34 -3.44 4.65 -10.08
C PRO A 34 -3.85 3.47 -10.95
N PHE A 35 -3.59 2.25 -10.48
CA PHE A 35 -3.96 1.04 -11.20
C PHE A 35 -5.49 0.95 -11.39
N PRO A 36 -5.99 0.17 -12.35
CA PRO A 36 -7.42 -0.14 -12.40
C PRO A 36 -7.90 -0.74 -11.07
N ALA A 37 -9.09 -0.36 -10.60
CA ALA A 37 -9.58 -0.76 -9.27
C ALA A 37 -9.56 -2.28 -9.04
N ALA A 38 -9.75 -3.08 -10.09
CA ALA A 38 -9.67 -4.54 -10.04
C ALA A 38 -8.25 -5.08 -9.71
N ARG A 39 -7.20 -4.33 -10.02
CA ARG A 39 -5.78 -4.67 -9.77
C ARG A 39 -5.23 -4.04 -8.49
N ARG A 40 -6.00 -3.19 -7.81
CA ARG A 40 -5.58 -2.60 -6.53
C ARG A 40 -5.89 -3.54 -5.37
N ARG A 41 -5.03 -3.50 -4.36
CA ARG A 41 -5.26 -4.25 -3.13
C ARG A 41 -6.40 -3.63 -2.35
N LYS A 42 -7.31 -4.47 -1.85
CA LYS A 42 -8.54 -4.08 -1.14
C LYS A 42 -8.39 -4.12 0.38
N GLY A 43 -7.18 -3.98 0.89
CA GLY A 43 -6.87 -4.12 2.31
C GLY A 43 -5.46 -3.69 2.67
N LEU A 44 -5.30 -3.27 3.92
CA LEU A 44 -4.00 -3.01 4.53
C LEU A 44 -3.96 -3.68 5.90
N THR A 45 -2.80 -4.22 6.22
CA THR A 45 -2.49 -4.85 7.48
C THR A 45 -2.11 -3.78 8.49
N THR A 46 -2.72 -3.86 9.66
CA THR A 46 -2.32 -3.02 10.80
C THR A 46 -0.98 -3.52 11.34
N VAL A 47 -0.02 -2.61 11.47
CA VAL A 47 1.26 -2.85 12.14
C VAL A 47 1.08 -2.37 13.57
N THR A 48 1.27 -3.28 14.52
CA THR A 48 1.19 -2.96 15.94
C THR A 48 2.31 -1.97 16.29
N GLY A 49 2.03 -0.94 17.07
CA GLY A 49 3.01 0.13 17.34
C GLY A 49 3.17 1.16 16.22
N GLY A 50 2.39 1.04 15.13
CA GLY A 50 2.25 2.10 14.14
C GLY A 50 3.45 2.24 13.20
N TYR A 51 3.82 3.48 12.87
CA TYR A 51 4.91 3.79 11.95
C TYR A 51 6.29 3.54 12.55
N GLN A 52 6.49 3.83 13.84
CA GLN A 52 7.78 3.59 14.49
C GLN A 52 8.18 2.11 14.46
N THR A 53 7.24 1.20 14.73
CA THR A 53 7.51 -0.25 14.61
C THR A 53 7.86 -0.65 13.18
N LEU A 54 7.20 -0.06 12.18
CA LEU A 54 7.58 -0.28 10.78
C LEU A 54 9.04 0.12 10.55
N LEU A 55 9.44 1.32 10.97
CA LEU A 55 10.83 1.79 10.83
C LEU A 55 11.82 0.89 11.57
N ASN A 56 11.52 0.46 12.79
CA ASN A 56 12.40 -0.43 13.56
C ASN A 56 12.60 -1.77 12.84
N ILE A 57 11.51 -2.34 12.30
CA ILE A 57 11.56 -3.58 11.49
C ILE A 57 12.41 -3.40 10.24
N LEU A 58 12.24 -2.30 9.51
CA LEU A 58 13.01 -2.04 8.30
C LEU A 58 14.49 -1.77 8.60
N ASN A 59 14.80 -1.02 9.66
CA ASN A 59 16.16 -0.81 10.12
C ASN A 59 16.85 -2.12 10.51
N TYR A 60 16.14 -3.03 11.19
CA TYR A 60 16.67 -4.36 11.49
C TYR A 60 16.99 -5.18 10.22
N CYS A 61 16.22 -4.97 9.14
CA CYS A 61 16.44 -5.64 7.85
C CYS A 61 17.47 -4.95 6.94
N ARG A 62 18.13 -3.85 7.37
CA ARG A 62 18.98 -3.01 6.51
C ARG A 62 20.08 -3.79 5.79
N ASP A 63 20.75 -4.68 6.51
CA ASP A 63 21.85 -5.52 5.98
C ASP A 63 21.38 -6.91 5.51
N GLY A 64 20.06 -7.13 5.51
CA GLY A 64 19.42 -8.41 5.22
C GLY A 64 19.41 -9.35 6.43
N THR A 65 18.31 -10.05 6.64
CA THR A 65 18.12 -10.95 7.80
C THR A 65 17.46 -12.26 7.37
N THR A 66 17.50 -13.30 8.21
CA THR A 66 16.69 -14.50 7.97
C THR A 66 15.25 -14.25 8.41
N ARG A 67 14.32 -15.11 7.96
CA ARG A 67 12.92 -14.95 8.33
C ARG A 67 12.70 -15.30 9.80
N GLU A 68 13.47 -16.24 10.30
CA GLU A 68 13.50 -16.71 11.68
C GLU A 68 14.01 -15.61 12.61
N ASP A 69 15.12 -14.97 12.25
CA ASP A 69 15.70 -13.86 13.01
C ASP A 69 14.75 -12.65 13.03
N LEU A 70 14.17 -12.29 11.89
CA LEU A 70 13.17 -11.22 11.83
C LEU A 70 11.95 -11.51 12.70
N THR A 71 11.44 -12.74 12.66
CA THR A 71 10.30 -13.14 13.50
C THR A 71 10.67 -13.05 14.99
N SER A 72 11.88 -13.46 15.35
CA SER A 72 12.39 -13.41 16.72
C SER A 72 12.60 -11.97 17.21
N PHE A 73 13.09 -11.09 16.35
CA PHE A 73 13.20 -9.66 16.62
C PHE A 73 11.84 -9.03 16.90
N VAL A 74 10.85 -9.22 16.02
CA VAL A 74 9.50 -8.68 16.22
C VAL A 74 8.84 -9.24 17.47
N ASN A 75 9.07 -10.53 17.79
CA ASN A 75 8.54 -11.14 19.00
C ASN A 75 9.16 -10.54 20.27
N THR A 76 10.46 -10.22 20.25
CA THR A 76 11.15 -9.56 21.37
C THR A 76 10.62 -8.15 21.61
N GLU A 77 10.44 -7.37 20.55
CA GLU A 77 9.91 -6.00 20.62
C GLU A 77 8.42 -5.97 21.03
N HIS A 78 7.66 -7.00 20.62
CA HIS A 78 6.22 -7.07 20.80
C HIS A 78 5.76 -8.45 21.32
N PRO A 79 6.08 -8.81 22.57
CA PRO A 79 5.86 -10.16 23.12
C PRO A 79 4.39 -10.54 23.30
N ARG A 80 3.46 -9.58 23.15
CA ARG A 80 2.01 -9.82 23.20
C ARG A 80 1.45 -10.29 21.85
N LEU A 81 2.23 -10.24 20.77
CA LEU A 81 1.79 -10.68 19.47
C LEU A 81 1.92 -12.19 19.35
N THR A 82 0.91 -12.82 18.77
CA THR A 82 1.02 -14.22 18.36
C THR A 82 1.92 -14.33 17.13
N GLU A 83 2.57 -15.47 16.96
CA GLU A 83 3.40 -15.77 15.78
C GLU A 83 2.64 -15.54 14.47
N ARG A 84 1.35 -15.92 14.43
CA ARG A 84 0.46 -15.67 13.28
C ARG A 84 0.33 -14.17 12.97
N SER A 85 0.19 -13.33 13.99
CA SER A 85 0.11 -11.88 13.84
C SER A 85 1.42 -11.29 13.35
N ILE A 86 2.56 -11.75 13.89
CA ILE A 86 3.90 -11.34 13.44
C ILE A 86 4.08 -11.65 11.95
N ARG A 87 3.80 -12.89 11.54
CA ARG A 87 3.88 -13.31 10.14
C ARG A 87 2.97 -12.47 9.23
N THR A 88 1.77 -12.14 9.72
CA THR A 88 0.83 -11.30 8.97
C THR A 88 1.39 -9.89 8.78
N GLN A 89 2.00 -9.29 9.81
CA GLN A 89 2.63 -7.99 9.72
C GLN A 89 3.83 -7.99 8.77
N ILE A 90 4.74 -8.96 8.87
CA ILE A 90 5.89 -9.08 7.95
C ILE A 90 5.41 -9.22 6.50
N ASN A 91 4.40 -10.05 6.25
CA ASN A 91 3.81 -10.20 4.91
C ASN A 91 3.11 -8.93 4.44
N GLY A 92 2.50 -8.17 5.35
CA GLY A 92 1.91 -6.86 5.04
C GLY A 92 2.98 -5.86 4.58
N ILE A 93 4.08 -5.77 5.32
CA ILE A 93 5.21 -4.89 4.98
C ILE A 93 5.81 -5.27 3.61
N ALA A 94 5.95 -6.57 3.32
CA ALA A 94 6.46 -7.04 2.04
C ALA A 94 5.49 -6.79 0.88
N ASN A 95 4.23 -7.24 1.01
CA ASN A 95 3.31 -7.32 -0.13
C ASN A 95 2.38 -6.11 -0.28
N GLU A 96 2.23 -5.30 0.76
CA GLU A 96 1.26 -4.19 0.78
C GLU A 96 1.96 -2.85 0.76
N LEU A 97 3.11 -2.74 1.43
CA LEU A 97 3.93 -1.53 1.43
C LEU A 97 5.13 -1.61 0.49
N ASN A 98 5.41 -2.80 -0.06
CA ASN A 98 6.57 -3.03 -0.92
C ASN A 98 7.88 -2.56 -0.29
N CYS A 99 8.06 -2.74 1.03
CA CYS A 99 9.28 -2.36 1.73
C CYS A 99 10.27 -3.52 1.90
N LEU A 100 9.80 -4.76 1.81
CA LEU A 100 10.59 -5.97 1.99
C LEU A 100 10.41 -6.92 0.81
N LYS A 101 11.47 -7.62 0.45
CA LYS A 101 11.45 -8.72 -0.52
C LYS A 101 12.29 -9.90 -0.02
N LEU A 102 12.03 -11.07 -0.59
CA LEU A 102 12.86 -12.25 -0.38
C LEU A 102 13.97 -12.25 -1.44
N ASP A 103 15.21 -12.41 -1.01
CA ASP A 103 16.38 -12.60 -1.85
C ASP A 103 17.11 -13.89 -1.40
N GLY A 104 16.89 -14.96 -2.14
CA GLY A 104 17.28 -16.32 -1.74
C GLY A 104 16.62 -16.71 -0.41
N ASN A 105 17.43 -16.91 0.63
CA ASN A 105 16.96 -17.24 1.98
C ASN A 105 16.93 -16.03 2.93
N ARG A 106 17.13 -14.81 2.41
CA ARG A 106 17.19 -13.59 3.21
C ARG A 106 16.02 -12.67 2.91
N VAL A 107 15.51 -12.03 3.94
CA VAL A 107 14.59 -10.89 3.84
C VAL A 107 15.44 -9.63 3.75
N VAL A 108 15.26 -8.86 2.68
CA VAL A 108 16.02 -7.64 2.39
C VAL A 108 15.08 -6.48 2.07
N LEU A 109 15.59 -5.25 2.20
CA LEU A 109 14.86 -4.06 1.79
C LEU A 109 14.68 -4.02 0.26
N THR A 110 13.51 -3.53 -0.16
CA THR A 110 13.31 -3.04 -1.54
C THR A 110 13.88 -1.63 -1.67
N GLU A 111 13.82 -1.05 -2.87
CA GLU A 111 14.19 0.35 -3.06
C GLU A 111 13.33 1.30 -2.21
N GLN A 112 12.01 1.07 -2.19
CA GLN A 112 11.10 1.86 -1.36
C GLN A 112 11.33 1.65 0.14
N GLY A 113 11.65 0.42 0.56
CA GLY A 113 12.02 0.15 1.95
C GLY A 113 13.31 0.87 2.36
N ARG A 114 14.29 0.97 1.46
CA ARG A 114 15.54 1.70 1.68
C ARG A 114 15.30 3.20 1.76
N ALA A 115 14.59 3.78 0.79
CA ALA A 115 14.23 5.20 0.78
C ALA A 115 13.49 5.63 2.06
N LEU A 116 12.57 4.78 2.54
CA LEU A 116 11.84 5.02 3.79
C LEU A 116 12.75 5.01 5.02
N VAL A 117 13.74 4.10 5.08
CA VAL A 117 14.70 4.04 6.18
C VAL A 117 15.66 5.23 6.15
N GLU A 118 16.06 5.69 4.97
CA GLU A 118 17.01 6.80 4.81
C GLU A 118 16.40 8.18 5.09
N SER A 119 15.17 8.41 4.63
CA SER A 119 14.44 9.66 4.85
C SER A 119 13.73 9.72 6.20
N GLU A 120 13.38 8.56 6.76
CA GLU A 120 12.43 8.39 7.86
C GLU A 120 11.05 9.04 7.61
N ASP A 121 10.77 9.48 6.36
CA ASP A 121 9.56 10.20 5.99
C ASP A 121 8.47 9.23 5.50
N PRO A 122 7.30 9.13 6.19
CA PRO A 122 6.19 8.32 5.71
C PRO A 122 5.69 8.74 4.31
N GLY A 123 6.02 9.96 3.87
CA GLY A 123 5.79 10.46 2.51
C GLY A 123 6.31 9.53 1.41
N GLU A 124 7.39 8.79 1.64
CA GLU A 124 7.95 7.82 0.68
C GLU A 124 6.98 6.68 0.33
N LEU A 125 5.95 6.44 1.14
CA LEU A 125 4.91 5.44 0.87
C LEU A 125 3.76 5.98 0.03
N MET A 126 3.62 7.30 -0.11
CA MET A 126 2.39 7.92 -0.62
C MET A 126 2.09 7.51 -2.05
N ASP A 127 3.07 7.58 -2.95
CA ASP A 127 2.92 7.20 -4.36
C ASP A 127 2.45 5.75 -4.50
N TRP A 128 3.02 4.85 -3.69
CA TRP A 128 2.61 3.46 -3.65
C TRP A 128 1.19 3.28 -3.12
N LEU A 129 0.86 3.94 -2.00
CA LEU A 129 -0.46 3.85 -1.39
C LEU A 129 -1.56 4.31 -2.34
N VAL A 130 -1.41 5.49 -2.95
CA VAL A 130 -2.45 6.06 -3.83
C VAL A 130 -2.57 5.31 -5.16
N THR A 131 -1.52 4.65 -5.63
CA THR A 131 -1.56 3.92 -6.91
C THR A 131 -1.94 2.44 -6.77
N ARG A 132 -1.60 1.80 -5.65
CA ARG A 132 -1.74 0.33 -5.46
C ARG A 132 -2.82 -0.07 -4.46
N ILE A 133 -3.20 0.80 -3.52
CA ILE A 133 -4.21 0.49 -2.49
C ILE A 133 -5.53 1.16 -2.86
N LEU A 134 -6.59 0.36 -2.96
CA LEU A 134 -7.93 0.88 -3.23
C LEU A 134 -8.39 1.76 -2.08
N GLY A 135 -8.84 2.98 -2.38
CA GLY A 135 -9.43 3.89 -1.41
C GLY A 135 -8.45 4.90 -0.80
N ALA A 136 -7.13 4.74 -0.97
CA ALA A 136 -6.15 5.71 -0.51
C ALA A 136 -6.23 7.02 -1.31
N ASP A 137 -6.28 6.93 -2.64
CA ASP A 137 -6.52 8.06 -3.54
C ASP A 137 -7.86 8.76 -3.29
N HIS A 138 -8.92 7.97 -3.09
CA HIS A 138 -10.23 8.52 -2.74
C HIS A 138 -10.22 9.26 -1.41
N ALA A 139 -9.47 8.76 -0.40
CA ALA A 139 -9.31 9.46 0.86
C ALA A 139 -8.69 10.86 0.64
N MET A 140 -7.66 10.95 -0.21
CA MET A 140 -7.01 12.22 -0.56
C MET A 140 -7.96 13.17 -1.29
N VAL A 141 -8.73 12.68 -2.25
CA VAL A 141 -9.75 13.49 -2.96
C VAL A 141 -10.81 14.01 -2.00
N ILE A 142 -11.35 13.15 -1.12
CA ILE A 142 -12.36 13.55 -0.14
C ILE A 142 -11.79 14.60 0.82
N LEU A 143 -10.57 14.42 1.33
CA LEU A 143 -9.94 15.39 2.23
C LEU A 143 -9.63 16.73 1.56
N ARG A 144 -9.27 16.71 0.26
CA ARG A 144 -9.05 17.91 -0.54
C ARG A 144 -10.36 18.70 -0.71
N ASP A 145 -11.43 18.00 -1.08
CA ASP A 145 -12.70 18.63 -1.42
C ASP A 145 -13.49 19.03 -0.16
N GLU A 146 -13.34 18.27 0.93
CA GLU A 146 -14.02 18.48 2.21
C GLU A 146 -13.04 18.81 3.33
N LYS A 147 -12.89 20.10 3.61
CA LYS A 147 -11.98 20.62 4.66
C LYS A 147 -12.29 20.15 6.08
N ARG A 148 -13.44 19.50 6.32
CA ARG A 148 -13.87 19.01 7.65
C ARG A 148 -14.56 17.64 7.53
N CYS A 149 -13.77 16.58 7.43
CA CYS A 149 -14.25 15.21 7.53
C CYS A 149 -13.70 14.56 8.82
N THR A 150 -14.58 13.96 9.63
CA THR A 150 -14.12 13.17 10.79
C THR A 150 -13.50 11.85 10.30
N PRO A 151 -12.57 11.23 11.03
CA PRO A 151 -11.97 9.96 10.61
C PRO A 151 -13.00 8.85 10.37
N GLN A 152 -14.06 8.82 11.18
CA GLN A 152 -15.15 7.87 11.02
C GLN A 152 -16.04 8.19 9.80
N GLY A 153 -16.29 9.47 9.53
CA GLY A 153 -17.01 9.91 8.33
C GLY A 153 -16.25 9.56 7.06
N LEU A 154 -14.94 9.81 7.05
CA LEU A 154 -14.04 9.44 5.96
C LEU A 154 -14.02 7.92 5.75
N ALA A 155 -13.93 7.14 6.83
CA ALA A 155 -13.94 5.69 6.76
C ALA A 155 -15.24 5.13 6.16
N ARG A 156 -16.39 5.71 6.50
CA ARG A 156 -17.69 5.33 5.91
C ARG A 156 -17.76 5.65 4.43
N ARG A 157 -17.29 6.81 4.01
CA ARG A 157 -17.27 7.21 2.59
C ARG A 157 -16.35 6.31 1.76
N ILE A 158 -15.17 5.99 2.29
CA ILE A 158 -14.25 5.05 1.63
C ILE A 158 -14.87 3.65 1.55
N GLN A 159 -15.65 3.23 2.57
CA GLN A 159 -16.33 1.94 2.58
C GLN A 159 -17.23 1.74 1.35
N GLU A 160 -17.90 2.79 0.88
CA GLU A 160 -18.83 2.77 -0.26
C GLU A 160 -18.16 2.40 -1.60
N ILE A 161 -16.84 2.55 -1.71
CA ILE A 161 -16.07 2.27 -2.94
C ILE A 161 -16.04 0.78 -3.27
N ASN A 162 -16.11 -0.09 -2.26
CA ASN A 162 -16.03 -1.53 -2.46
C ASN A 162 -17.16 -2.24 -1.71
N PRO A 163 -18.13 -2.83 -2.42
CA PRO A 163 -19.25 -3.57 -1.80
C PRO A 163 -18.82 -4.71 -0.88
N GLY A 164 -17.60 -5.24 -1.04
CA GLY A 164 -17.04 -6.26 -0.17
C GLY A 164 -16.63 -5.75 1.22
N TRP A 165 -16.55 -4.44 1.44
CA TRP A 165 -16.28 -3.87 2.76
C TRP A 165 -17.58 -3.66 3.52
N THR A 166 -17.93 -4.64 4.36
CA THR A 166 -19.12 -4.58 5.22
C THR A 166 -18.91 -3.80 6.53
N THR A 167 -17.66 -3.46 6.85
CA THR A 167 -17.29 -2.66 8.03
C THR A 167 -16.28 -1.58 7.67
N THR A 168 -16.18 -0.54 8.50
CA THR A 168 -15.20 0.54 8.35
C THR A 168 -13.78 0.15 8.76
N ARG A 169 -13.51 -1.12 9.13
CA ARG A 169 -12.21 -1.56 9.63
C ARG A 169 -11.10 -1.34 8.61
N THR A 170 -11.28 -1.83 7.38
CA THR A 170 -10.29 -1.66 6.31
C THR A 170 -10.08 -0.19 5.94
N PRO A 171 -11.14 0.60 5.68
CA PRO A 171 -11.01 2.04 5.50
C PRO A 171 -10.26 2.76 6.64
N SER A 172 -10.52 2.38 7.89
CA SER A 172 -9.83 2.98 9.04
C SER A 172 -8.33 2.68 9.04
N VAL A 173 -7.92 1.47 8.63
CA VAL A 173 -6.50 1.15 8.48
C VAL A 173 -5.86 1.97 7.35
N ILE A 174 -6.53 2.12 6.21
CA ILE A 174 -6.04 2.97 5.11
C ILE A 174 -5.81 4.40 5.61
N ILE A 175 -6.81 4.99 6.27
CA ILE A 175 -6.70 6.35 6.82
C ILE A 175 -5.55 6.47 7.84
N SER A 176 -5.33 5.44 8.67
CA SER A 176 -4.24 5.44 9.64
C SER A 176 -2.85 5.45 9.02
N ARG A 177 -2.71 5.13 7.72
CA ARG A 177 -1.44 5.16 6.98
C ARG A 177 -1.19 6.45 6.22
N LEU A 178 -2.20 7.32 6.14
CA LEU A 178 -2.10 8.64 5.52
C LEU A 178 -1.84 9.74 6.56
N ARG A 179 -1.63 9.37 7.81
CA ARG A 179 -1.37 10.24 8.96
C ARG A 179 0.01 9.97 9.50
#